data_AF-A0A9P0KE83-F1
#
_entry.id   AF-A0A9P0KE83-F1
#
_cell.length_a   1.000
_cell.length_b   1.000
_cell.length_c   1.000
_cell.angle_alpha   90.00
_cell.angle_beta   90.00
_cell.angle_gamma   90.00
#
_symmetry.space_group_name_H-M   'P 1'
#
loop_
_entity.id
_entity.type
_entity.pdbx_description
1 polymer ?
#
loop_
_entity_poly.entity_id
_entity_poly.type
_entity_poly.pdbx_seq_one_letter_code
_entity_poly.pdbx_strand_id
1 'polypeptide(L)'
;MLSGVQGDMTSLENKIMVFKYKRKTERVRGRDENVMNRAINPINQRETSIRGAALQFRIPYPTLRKHFLKQPSKKQRFTLVFSGDIEQQLVQHIQEMDARFYGFTKQDMHFSI
;
A
#
# COMPACT_ATOMS: atom_id res chain seq x y z
N MET A 1 -25.51 10.75 -57.80
CA MET A 1 -25.47 11.26 -56.42
C MET A 1 -24.79 10.22 -55.55
N LEU A 2 -23.49 10.35 -55.30
CA LEU A 2 -22.78 9.68 -54.20
C LEU A 2 -21.61 10.60 -53.81
N SER A 3 -21.93 11.58 -52.97
CA SER A 3 -20.96 12.40 -52.25
C SER A 3 -20.35 11.57 -51.12
N GLY A 4 -19.06 11.31 -51.17
CA GLY A 4 -18.39 10.59 -50.10
C GLY A 4 -16.89 10.51 -50.32
N VAL A 5 -16.15 11.51 -49.86
CA VAL A 5 -14.82 11.29 -49.29
C VAL A 5 -14.78 12.18 -48.05
N GLN A 6 -15.00 11.55 -46.90
CA GLN A 6 -14.84 12.12 -45.58
C GLN A 6 -13.44 12.73 -45.45
N GLY A 7 -13.39 14.04 -45.20
CA GLY A 7 -12.16 14.71 -44.81
C GLY A 7 -11.60 14.08 -43.55
N ASP A 8 -10.31 13.80 -43.58
CA ASP A 8 -9.51 13.19 -42.53
C ASP A 8 -9.64 13.96 -41.20
N MET A 9 -10.45 13.43 -40.28
CA MET A 9 -10.56 13.89 -38.89
C MET A 9 -9.35 13.45 -38.02
N THR A 10 -8.28 12.93 -38.63
CA THR A 10 -7.12 12.35 -37.95
C THR A 10 -6.10 13.38 -37.45
N SER A 11 -6.34 14.68 -37.64
CA SER A 11 -5.35 15.73 -37.37
C SER A 11 -5.60 16.57 -36.11
N LEU A 12 -6.65 16.32 -35.33
CA LEU A 12 -7.03 17.14 -34.16
C LEU A 12 -7.12 16.39 -32.82
N GLU A 13 -6.42 15.27 -32.67
CA GLU A 13 -6.26 14.61 -31.37
C GLU A 13 -4.80 14.51 -30.97
N ASN A 14 -4.18 15.66 -30.67
CA ASN A 14 -2.89 15.66 -29.96
C ASN A 14 -2.69 16.95 -29.18
N LYS A 15 -3.34 17.09 -28.01
CA LYS A 15 -2.69 17.77 -26.87
C LYS A 15 -3.41 17.57 -25.53
N ILE A 16 -3.23 16.40 -24.92
CA ILE A 16 -2.95 16.39 -23.48
C ILE A 16 -1.72 15.50 -23.29
N MET A 17 -0.55 16.13 -23.21
CA MET A 17 0.66 15.50 -22.69
C MET A 17 0.45 15.21 -21.20
N VAL A 18 -0.33 14.19 -20.89
CA VAL A 18 -0.32 13.56 -19.57
C VAL A 18 0.99 12.81 -19.52
N PHE A 19 1.85 13.12 -18.55
CA PHE A 19 3.09 12.38 -18.31
C PHE A 19 2.78 10.87 -18.27
N LYS A 20 3.07 10.14 -19.37
CA LYS A 20 2.97 8.67 -19.42
C LYS A 20 4.14 8.11 -18.63
N TYR A 21 4.03 8.12 -17.30
CA TYR A 21 5.02 7.53 -16.42
C TYR A 21 5.08 6.01 -16.66
N LYS A 22 6.07 5.57 -17.44
CA LYS A 22 6.42 4.17 -17.58
C LYS A 22 7.44 3.83 -16.50
N ARG A 23 7.07 2.95 -15.58
CA ARG A 23 8.00 2.46 -14.54
C ARG A 23 9.16 1.75 -15.21
N LYS A 24 10.38 2.14 -14.85
CA LYS A 24 11.61 1.50 -15.35
C LYS A 24 11.84 0.10 -14.78
N THR A 25 11.15 -0.29 -13.70
CA THR A 25 11.41 -1.55 -12.99
C THR A 25 10.17 -2.13 -12.31
N GLU A 26 10.06 -3.46 -12.31
CA GLU A 26 9.07 -4.25 -11.55
C GLU A 26 9.37 -4.37 -10.04
N ARG A 27 10.17 -3.48 -9.44
CA ARG A 27 10.66 -3.60 -8.04
C ARG A 27 9.58 -3.52 -6.93
N VAL A 28 8.31 -3.69 -7.29
CA VAL A 28 7.14 -3.72 -6.40
C VAL A 28 6.98 -5.08 -5.69
N ARG A 29 7.56 -6.18 -6.20
CA ARG A 29 7.34 -7.53 -5.61
C ARG A 29 7.71 -7.65 -4.12
N GLY A 30 8.64 -6.81 -3.63
CA GLY A 30 8.98 -6.76 -2.20
C GLY A 30 8.01 -5.96 -1.32
N ARG A 31 6.96 -5.36 -1.89
CA ARG A 31 5.91 -4.65 -1.16
C ARG A 31 4.60 -5.44 -1.11
N ASP A 32 4.50 -6.51 -1.88
CA ASP A 32 3.40 -7.47 -1.78
C ASP A 32 3.57 -8.28 -0.48
N GLU A 33 2.60 -8.12 0.42
CA GLU A 33 2.60 -8.77 1.73
C GLU A 33 2.65 -10.30 1.60
N ASN A 34 1.97 -10.85 0.60
CA ASN A 34 2.01 -12.28 0.27
C ASN A 34 3.42 -12.78 -0.09
N VAL A 35 4.17 -12.00 -0.87
CA VAL A 35 5.53 -12.37 -1.30
C VAL A 35 6.49 -12.24 -0.12
N MET A 36 6.32 -11.21 0.70
CA MET A 36 7.12 -11.00 1.90
C MET A 36 6.92 -12.12 2.93
N ASN A 37 5.67 -12.53 3.18
CA ASN A 37 5.35 -13.63 4.09
C ASN A 37 5.95 -14.95 3.60
N ARG A 38 5.85 -15.24 2.31
CA ARG A 38 6.49 -16.42 1.69
C ARG A 38 8.01 -16.41 1.83
N ALA A 39 8.66 -15.24 1.77
CA ALA A 39 10.09 -15.12 1.95
C ALA A 39 10.54 -15.24 3.42
N ILE A 40 9.69 -14.86 4.38
CA ILE A 40 9.98 -14.89 5.82
C ILE A 40 9.78 -16.29 6.42
N ASN A 41 8.78 -17.05 5.95
CA ASN A 41 8.49 -18.39 6.45
C ASN A 41 9.70 -19.36 6.47
N PRO A 42 10.46 -19.54 5.38
CA PRO A 42 11.61 -20.44 5.38
C PRO A 42 12.79 -19.91 6.22
N ILE A 43 12.84 -18.60 6.49
CA ILE A 43 13.82 -18.02 7.43
C ILE A 43 13.44 -18.38 8.88
N ASN A 44 12.15 -18.28 9.23
CA ASN A 44 11.65 -18.68 10.55
C ASN A 44 11.85 -20.18 10.83
N GLN A 45 11.69 -21.00 9.79
CA GLN A 45 11.93 -22.46 9.84
C GLN A 45 13.41 -22.83 9.84
N ARG A 46 14.33 -21.84 9.77
CA ARG A 46 15.79 -22.02 9.67
C ARG A 46 16.25 -22.85 8.46
N GLU A 47 15.41 -22.98 7.45
CA GLU A 47 15.71 -23.70 6.21
C GLU A 47 16.65 -22.88 5.31
N THR A 48 16.52 -21.55 5.35
CA THR A 48 17.33 -20.64 4.52
C THR A 48 17.83 -19.44 5.31
N SER A 49 19.02 -18.95 4.93
CA SER A 49 19.53 -17.68 5.46
C SER A 49 18.80 -16.48 4.86
N ILE A 50 18.77 -15.35 5.58
CA ILE A 50 18.15 -14.10 5.09
C ILE A 50 18.73 -13.69 3.71
N ARG A 51 20.04 -13.91 3.49
CA ARG A 51 20.68 -13.63 2.20
C ARG A 51 20.22 -14.58 1.10
N GLY A 52 20.07 -15.87 1.41
CA GLY A 52 19.55 -16.88 0.48
C GLY A 52 18.12 -16.58 0.05
N ALA A 53 17.24 -16.30 1.02
CA ALA A 53 15.87 -15.91 0.75
C ALA A 53 15.77 -14.59 -0.05
N ALA A 54 16.61 -13.59 0.25
CA ALA A 54 16.66 -12.34 -0.52
C ALA A 54 16.97 -12.58 -2.01
N LEU A 55 17.92 -13.48 -2.31
CA LEU A 55 18.29 -13.83 -3.68
C LEU A 55 17.15 -14.60 -4.38
N GLN A 56 16.59 -15.60 -3.70
CA GLN A 56 15.54 -16.47 -4.23
C GLN A 56 14.26 -15.70 -4.57
N PHE A 57 13.82 -14.83 -3.67
CA PHE A 57 12.60 -14.04 -3.83
C PHE A 57 12.83 -12.69 -4.53
N ARG A 58 14.07 -12.39 -4.95
CA ARG A 58 14.47 -11.11 -5.57
C ARG A 58 14.07 -9.89 -4.73
N ILE A 59 14.13 -10.02 -3.42
CA ILE A 59 13.86 -8.93 -2.47
C ILE A 59 15.22 -8.37 -2.02
N PRO A 60 15.41 -7.04 -2.00
CA PRO A 60 16.64 -6.49 -1.45
C PRO A 60 16.86 -6.96 -0.01
N TYR A 61 18.07 -7.49 0.26
CA TYR A 61 18.48 -7.92 1.61
C TYR A 61 18.12 -6.93 2.74
N PRO A 62 18.40 -5.61 2.63
CA PRO A 62 18.06 -4.69 3.71
C PRO A 62 16.55 -4.55 3.93
N THR A 63 15.74 -4.74 2.89
CA THR A 63 14.28 -4.74 2.98
C THR A 63 13.81 -6.00 3.71
N LEU A 64 14.22 -7.18 3.26
CA LEU A 64 13.84 -8.44 3.88
C LEU A 64 14.26 -8.51 5.37
N ARG A 65 15.47 -8.04 5.68
CA ARG A 65 15.97 -7.95 7.06
C ARG A 65 15.10 -7.04 7.94
N LYS A 66 14.65 -5.89 7.43
CA LYS A 66 13.77 -4.97 8.18
C LYS A 66 12.42 -5.62 8.50
N HIS A 67 11.81 -6.29 7.52
CA HIS A 67 10.54 -6.97 7.71
C HIS A 67 10.68 -8.17 8.66
N PHE A 68 11.73 -8.97 8.53
CA PHE A 68 12.01 -10.07 9.44
C PHE A 68 12.19 -9.61 10.89
N LEU A 69 12.99 -8.57 11.13
CA LEU A 69 13.25 -8.04 12.48
C LEU A 69 12.07 -7.21 13.04
N LYS A 70 11.00 -6.99 12.25
CA LYS A 70 9.87 -6.09 12.57
C LYS A 70 10.32 -4.74 13.15
N GLN A 71 11.48 -4.23 12.74
CA GLN A 71 12.02 -3.02 13.33
C GLN A 71 11.19 -1.82 12.86
N PRO A 72 10.53 -1.09 13.78
CA PRO A 72 9.85 0.13 13.41
C PRO A 72 10.89 1.08 12.80
N SER A 73 10.54 1.73 11.69
CA SER A 73 11.45 2.72 11.12
C SER A 73 11.61 3.84 12.15
N LYS A 74 12.78 3.95 12.79
CA LYS A 74 13.07 4.91 13.88
C LYS A 74 12.99 6.39 13.48
N LYS A 75 12.46 6.70 12.29
CA LYS A 75 12.32 8.04 11.72
C LYS A 75 10.91 8.22 11.18
N GLN A 76 9.92 8.24 12.06
CA GLN A 76 8.60 8.73 11.69
C GLN A 76 8.54 10.22 12.06
N ARG A 77 8.21 11.06 11.08
CA ARG A 77 7.93 12.50 11.27
C ARG A 77 6.68 12.71 12.14
N PHE A 78 5.86 11.67 12.25
CA PHE A 78 4.60 11.67 12.98
C PHE A 78 4.74 10.79 14.22
N THR A 79 4.32 11.33 15.35
CA THR A 79 4.18 10.61 16.62
C THR A 79 2.78 10.01 16.70
N LEU A 80 2.67 8.84 17.34
CA LEU A 80 1.37 8.31 17.75
C LEU A 80 0.74 9.32 18.73
N VAL A 81 -0.44 9.82 18.38
CA VAL A 81 -1.18 10.79 19.21
C VAL A 81 -1.96 10.06 20.30
N PHE A 82 -2.47 8.87 20.00
CA PHE A 82 -3.21 8.04 20.95
C PHE A 82 -2.31 6.91 21.48
N SER A 83 -2.52 6.55 22.75
CA SER A 83 -1.98 5.30 23.30
C SER A 83 -2.72 4.10 22.68
N GLY A 84 -2.08 2.92 22.67
CA GLY A 84 -2.67 1.72 22.09
C GLY A 84 -4.02 1.34 22.70
N ASP A 85 -4.21 1.62 24.00
CA ASP A 85 -5.47 1.35 24.70
C ASP A 85 -6.61 2.26 24.20
N ILE A 86 -6.32 3.54 23.97
CA ILE A 86 -7.29 4.52 23.44
C ILE A 86 -7.65 4.16 22.00
N GLU A 87 -6.68 3.73 21.20
CA GLU A 87 -6.91 3.29 19.83
C GLU A 87 -7.83 2.06 19.78
N GLN A 88 -7.65 1.09 20.68
CA GLN A 88 -8.53 -0.08 20.77
C GLN A 88 -9.96 0.31 21.17
N GLN A 89 -10.12 1.21 22.14
CA GLN A 89 -11.44 1.71 22.54
C GLN A 89 -12.14 2.42 21.38
N LEU A 90 -11.40 3.22 20.60
CA LEU A 90 -11.94 3.91 19.43
C LEU A 90 -12.39 2.91 18.35
N VAL A 91 -11.58 1.89 18.06
CA VAL A 91 -11.92 0.85 17.08
C VAL A 91 -13.17 0.09 17.51
N GLN A 92 -13.25 -0.30 18.78
CA GLN A 92 -14.42 -0.99 19.31
C GLN A 92 -15.68 -0.13 19.20
N HIS A 93 -15.59 1.13 19.58
CA HIS A 93 -16.72 2.07 19.48
C HIS A 93 -17.20 2.22 18.02
N ILE A 94 -16.27 2.33 17.07
CA ILE A 94 -16.60 2.42 15.65
C ILE A 94 -17.30 1.13 15.17
N GLN A 95 -16.81 -0.04 15.55
CA GLN A 95 -17.43 -1.31 15.16
C GLN A 95 -18.84 -1.48 15.75
N GLU A 96 -19.05 -1.05 17.00
CA GLU A 96 -20.35 -1.09 17.66
C GLU A 96 -21.37 -0.16 17.00
N MET A 97 -20.93 1.02 16.54
CA MET A 97 -21.78 1.97 15.84
C MET A 97 -22.11 1.53 14.41
N ASP A 98 -21.14 0.97 13.70
CA ASP A 98 -21.32 0.41 12.35
C ASP A 98 -22.32 -0.76 12.36
N ALA A 99 -22.22 -1.65 13.36
CA ALA A 99 -23.15 -2.76 13.57
C ALA A 99 -24.60 -2.30 13.81
N ARG A 100 -24.80 -1.06 14.26
CA ARG A 100 -26.12 -0.46 14.50
C ARG A 100 -26.66 0.33 13.30
N PHE A 101 -25.99 0.27 12.14
CA PHE A 101 -26.37 0.93 10.89
C PHE A 101 -26.47 2.47 10.95
N TYR A 102 -25.84 3.11 11.94
CA TYR A 102 -25.70 4.56 11.93
C TYR A 102 -24.49 4.91 11.06
N GLY A 103 -24.75 5.43 9.85
CA GLY A 103 -23.68 5.96 9.01
C GLY A 103 -22.92 7.07 9.75
N PHE A 104 -21.59 6.96 9.84
CA PHE A 104 -20.76 7.91 10.57
C PHE A 104 -20.91 9.33 10.04
N THR A 105 -21.19 10.27 10.94
CA THR A 105 -21.04 11.69 10.66
C THR A 105 -19.80 12.24 11.35
N LYS A 106 -19.20 13.29 10.80
CA LYS A 106 -18.00 13.93 11.38
C LYS A 106 -18.24 14.47 12.80
N GLN A 107 -19.50 14.66 13.19
CA GLN A 107 -19.89 15.14 14.51
C GLN A 107 -19.69 14.06 15.59
N ASP A 108 -19.85 12.78 15.24
CA ASP A 108 -19.70 11.65 16.16
C ASP A 108 -18.22 11.39 16.54
N MET A 109 -17.28 11.93 15.76
CA MET A 109 -15.83 11.82 16.02
C MET A 109 -15.26 13.02 16.81
N HIS A 110 -16.11 13.95 17.25
CA HIS A 110 -15.69 15.10 18.06
C HIS A 110 -15.97 14.81 19.55
N PHE A 111 -14.93 14.38 20.28
CA PHE A 111 -14.98 14.44 21.73
C PHE A 111 -14.75 15.90 22.15
N SER A 112 -15.79 16.54 22.68
CA SER A 112 -15.62 17.80 23.41
C SER A 112 -14.81 17.50 24.67
N ILE A 113 -13.54 17.92 24.66
CA ILE A 113 -12.65 17.94 25.83
C ILE A 113 -13.13 19.02 26.80
#